data_AF-A0A0W0I1F8-F1
#
_entry.id   AF-A0A0W0I1F8-F1
#
_cell.length_a   1.000
_cell.length_b   1.000
_cell.length_c   1.000
_cell.angle_alpha   90.00
_cell.angle_beta   90.00
_cell.angle_gamma   90.00
#
_symmetry.space_group_name_H-M   'P 1'
#
loop_
_entity.id
_entity.type
_entity.pdbx_description
1 polymer ?
#
loop_
_entity_poly.entity_id
_entity_poly.type
_entity_poly.pdbx_seq_one_letter_code
_entity_poly.pdbx_strand_id
1 'polypeptide(L)' 'MSDELKPCPECASDNLYLDSSCSAGLSWVICRDCDFTLQKKVPEENIWRHWNKLKKTPKP' A
#
# COMPACT_ATOMS: atom_id res chain seq x y z
N MET A 1 0.82 19.08 1.68
CA MET A 1 -0.25 18.06 1.73
C MET A 1 0.48 16.76 1.98
N SER A 2 0.19 16.07 3.08
CA SER A 2 0.89 14.82 3.39
C SER A 2 0.24 13.69 2.59
N ASP A 3 0.91 13.22 1.54
CA ASP A 3 0.57 12.00 0.80
C ASP A 3 0.90 10.75 1.64
N GLU A 4 0.41 10.71 2.88
CA GLU A 4 0.67 9.62 3.82
C GLU A 4 -0.22 8.40 3.48
N LEU A 5 0.42 7.23 3.38
CA LEU A 5 -0.25 5.95 3.28
C LEU A 5 -1.08 5.71 4.55
N LYS A 6 -2.35 5.35 4.39
CA LYS A 6 -3.17 4.89 5.52
C LYS A 6 -2.54 3.62 6.12
N PRO A 7 -2.79 3.34 7.40
CA PRO A 7 -2.39 2.08 8.03
C PRO A 7 -2.93 0.87 7.27
N CYS A 8 -2.26 -0.26 7.45
CA CYS A 8 -2.59 -1.53 6.82
C CYS A 8 -4.08 -1.89 6.99
N PRO A 9 -4.80 -2.25 5.91
CA PRO A 9 -6.22 -2.60 6.03
C PRO A 9 -6.46 -3.88 6.84
N GLU A 10 -5.46 -4.76 6.95
CA GLU A 10 -5.56 -6.06 7.64
C GLU A 10 -5.22 -5.98 9.13
N CYS A 11 -4.07 -5.38 9.48
CA CYS A 11 -3.57 -5.33 10.86
C CYS A 11 -3.60 -3.94 11.49
N ALA A 12 -4.00 -2.91 10.75
CA ALA A 12 -3.99 -1.50 11.16
C ALA A 12 -2.59 -0.96 11.56
N SER A 13 -1.51 -1.63 11.17
CA SER A 13 -0.14 -1.14 11.39
C SER A 13 0.25 -0.05 10.40
N ASP A 14 0.99 0.94 10.88
CA ASP A 14 1.61 2.01 10.08
C ASP A 14 3.00 1.61 9.53
N ASN A 15 3.50 0.40 9.83
CA ASN A 15 4.79 -0.10 9.35
C ASN A 15 4.70 -0.61 7.91
N LEU A 16 4.63 0.35 6.98
CA LEU A 16 4.46 0.10 5.56
C LEU A 16 5.76 0.41 4.80
N TYR A 17 6.10 -0.46 3.86
CA TYR A 17 7.22 -0.32 2.96
C TYR A 17 6.69 -0.11 1.54
N LEU A 18 7.16 0.96 0.91
CA LEU A 18 6.82 1.33 -0.46
C LEU A 18 8.01 1.02 -1.35
N ASP A 19 7.76 0.39 -2.49
CA ASP A 19 8.80 0.10 -3.47
C ASP A 19 8.21 0.27 -4.88
N SER A 20 9.06 0.64 -5.83
CA SER A 20 8.65 0.83 -7.21
C SER A 20 9.75 0.44 -8.21
N SER A 21 9.32 -0.10 -9.34
CA SER A 21 10.16 -0.45 -10.47
C SER A 21 9.86 0.49 -11.63
N CYS A 22 10.72 1.48 -11.85
CA CYS A 22 10.61 2.41 -12.98
C CYS A 22 10.60 1.67 -14.33
N SER A 23 11.41 0.62 -14.47
CA SER A 23 11.53 -0.15 -15.71
C SER A 23 10.24 -0.89 -16.08
N ALA A 24 9.47 -1.31 -15.08
CA ALA A 24 8.23 -2.05 -15.28
C ALA A 24 6.97 -1.21 -15.09
N GLY A 25 7.10 0.05 -14.65
CA GLY A 25 5.97 0.90 -14.27
C GLY A 25 5.11 0.28 -13.15
N LEU A 26 5.73 -0.51 -12.28
CA LEU A 26 5.08 -1.24 -11.20
C LEU A 26 5.44 -0.58 -9.88
N SER A 27 4.47 -0.49 -8.98
CA SER A 27 4.72 -0.13 -7.59
C SER A 27 4.06 -1.18 -6.69
N TRP A 28 4.59 -1.35 -5.48
CA TRP A 28 3.96 -2.15 -4.45
C TRP A 28 4.11 -1.54 -3.06
N VAL A 29 3.12 -1.82 -2.22
CA VAL A 29 3.11 -1.48 -0.79
C VAL A 29 3.10 -2.78 -0.01
N ILE A 30 3.99 -2.93 0.95
CA ILE A 30 4.13 -4.13 1.79
C ILE A 30 3.99 -3.72 3.26
N CYS A 31 3.08 -4.34 3.99
CA CYS A 31 3.04 -4.20 5.45
C CYS A 31 4.04 -5.15 6.09
N ARG A 32 4.96 -4.65 6.90
CA ARG A 32 6.00 -5.47 7.55
C ARG A 32 5.51 -6.24 8.78
N ASP A 33 4.31 -5.95 9.29
CA ASP A 33 3.75 -6.66 10.45
C ASP A 33 2.92 -7.90 10.07
N CYS A 34 2.23 -7.87 8.93
CA CYS A 34 1.34 -8.95 8.49
C CYS A 34 1.64 -9.48 7.09
N ASP A 35 2.73 -9.03 6.48
CA ASP A 35 3.16 -9.38 5.11
C ASP A 35 2.14 -9.05 4.01
N PHE A 36 1.11 -8.26 4.32
CA PHE A 36 0.10 -7.88 3.34
C PHE A 36 0.72 -7.00 2.26
N THR A 37 0.60 -7.43 1.00
CA THR A 37 1.24 -6.77 -0.14
C THR A 37 0.20 -6.35 -1.18
N LEU A 38 0.23 -5.08 -1.58
CA LEU A 38 -0.55 -4.55 -2.70
C LEU A 38 0.39 -4.21 -3.85
N GLN A 39 0.27 -4.90 -4.98
CA GLN A 39 1.02 -4.60 -6.20
C GLN A 39 0.11 -4.02 -7.29
N LYS A 40 0.53 -2.93 -7.93
CA LYS A 40 -0.20 -2.28 -9.04
C LYS A 40 0.75 -1.72 -10.11
N LYS A 41 0.31 -1.76 -11.38
CA LYS A 41 0.96 -1.08 -12.52
C LYS A 41 0.63 0.42 -12.52
N VAL A 42 1.16 1.13 -11.53
CA VAL A 42 1.04 2.58 -11.39
C VAL A 42 2.37 3.12 -10.90
N PRO A 43 2.71 4.38 -11.19
CA PRO A 43 3.85 5.02 -10.56
C PRO A 43 3.63 5.15 -9.05
N GLU A 44 4.72 5.26 -8.32
CA GLU A 44 4.75 5.28 -6.85
C GLU A 44 3.84 6.39 -6.28
N GLU A 45 3.85 7.55 -6.92
CA GLU A 45 2.99 8.70 -6.63
C GLU A 45 1.48 8.44 -6.77
N ASN A 46 1.05 7.27 -7.27
CA ASN A 46 -0.36 6.92 -7.42
C ASN A 46 -0.73 5.66 -6.64
N ILE A 47 0.23 4.88 -6.15
CA ILE A 47 -0.10 3.63 -5.45
C ILE A 47 -0.81 3.88 -4.12
N TRP A 48 -0.50 4.98 -3.44
CA TRP A 48 -1.20 5.39 -2.21
C TRP A 48 -2.69 5.59 -2.44
N ARG A 49 -3.13 6.01 -3.63
CA ARG A 49 -4.57 6.12 -3.97
C ARG A 49 -5.25 4.77 -3.99
N HIS A 50 -4.55 3.73 -4.44
CA HIS A 50 -5.05 2.36 -4.45
C HIS A 50 -5.04 1.75 -3.06
N TRP A 51 -3.96 1.96 -2.32
CA TRP A 51 -3.84 1.52 -0.93
C TRP A 51 -4.91 2.16 -0.03
N ASN A 52 -5.06 3.48 -0.08
CA ASN A 52 -6.00 4.23 0.74
C ASN A 52 -7.48 3.97 0.36
N LYS A 53 -7.72 3.37 -0.82
CA LYS A 53 -9.02 2.88 -1.29
C LYS A 53 -9.33 1.47 -0.78
N LEU A 54 -8.35 0.70 -0.30
CA LEU A 54 -8.61 -0.58 0.33
C LEU A 54 -9.52 -0.33 1.53
N LYS A 55 -10.74 -0.87 1.47
CA LYS A 55 -11.64 -0.85 2.62
C LYS A 55 -11.05 -1.83 3.62
N LYS A 56 -11.01 -1.43 4.91
CA LYS A 56 -10.78 -2.38 6.00
C LYS A 56 -11.75 -3.53 5.79
N THR A 57 -11.24 -4.74 5.64
CA THR A 57 -12.01 -5.96 5.67
C THR A 57 -12.36 -6.18 7.14
N PRO A 58 -13.59 -5.90 7.60
CA PRO A 58 -13.97 -6.30 8.94
C PRO A 58 -13.85 -7.82 8.99
N LYS A 59 -12.96 -8.34 9.83
CA LYS A 59 -12.94 -9.78 10.12
C LYS A 59 -14.33 -10.16 10.68
N PRO A 60 -14.99 -11.19 10.14
CA PRO A 60 -16.26 -11.69 10.65
C PRO A 60 -16.12 -12.31 12.05
#